data_AF-A0A1Q4ASV9-F1
#
_entry.id   AF-A0A1Q4ASV9-F1
#
_cell.length_a   1.000
_cell.length_b   1.000
_cell.length_c   1.000
_cell.angle_alpha   90.00
_cell.angle_beta   90.00
_cell.angle_gamma   90.00
#
_symmetry.space_group_name_H-M   'P 1'
#
loop_
_entity.id
_entity.type
_entity.pdbx_description
1 polymer ?
#
loop_
_entity_poly.entity_id
_entity_poly.type
_entity_poly.pdbx_seq_one_letter_code
_entity_poly.pdbx_strand_id
1 'polypeptide(L)'
;MTYDLTMTRVIPAPPAEVFDAYTDAEKQKVWFSLLSEEPGIVEIDVDLRVGGVQHAKWGPSADQLFWEDQTFLEIDRPHRLVTSSTGGTPDGDTMTTRIEITFEDADGGTLMTVNQSGFPTEEMRDFFTTYAWVGAFDRIAAFFGR
;
A
#
# COMPACT_ATOMS: atom_id res chain seq x y z
N MET A 1 3.92 14.29 -19.56
CA MET A 1 2.58 13.92 -19.08
C MET A 1 2.79 12.86 -18.01
N THR A 2 2.10 12.97 -16.88
CA THR A 2 2.08 11.92 -15.86
C THR A 2 0.81 11.11 -16.02
N TYR A 3 0.83 9.87 -15.55
CA TYR A 3 -0.34 8.99 -15.55
C TYR A 3 -0.78 8.76 -14.12
N ASP A 4 -2.09 8.58 -13.94
CA ASP A 4 -2.73 8.42 -12.64
C ASP A 4 -3.68 7.21 -12.70
N LEU A 5 -3.95 6.59 -11.56
CA LEU A 5 -4.94 5.53 -11.40
C LEU A 5 -5.89 5.84 -10.25
N THR A 6 -7.08 5.24 -10.31
CA THR A 6 -8.00 5.19 -9.18
C THR A 6 -8.57 3.79 -9.09
N MET A 7 -8.53 3.21 -7.88
CA MET A 7 -9.06 1.88 -7.61
C MET A 7 -9.83 1.87 -6.30
N THR A 8 -10.83 1.00 -6.19
CA THR A 8 -11.64 0.86 -4.98
C THR A 8 -11.84 -0.60 -4.63
N ARG A 9 -11.96 -0.88 -3.33
CA ARG A 9 -12.32 -2.20 -2.79
C ARG A 9 -13.09 -2.04 -1.48
N VAL A 10 -14.09 -2.89 -1.28
CA VAL A 10 -14.73 -3.04 0.03
C VAL A 10 -13.92 -4.03 0.87
N ILE A 11 -13.45 -3.58 2.02
CA ILE A 11 -12.72 -4.38 3.01
C ILE A 11 -13.69 -4.70 4.16
N PRO A 12 -13.83 -5.97 4.59
CA PRO A 12 -14.87 -6.40 5.53
C PRO A 12 -14.53 -6.07 7.00
N ALA A 13 -14.19 -4.81 7.29
CA ALA A 13 -13.90 -4.31 8.63
C ALA A 13 -14.25 -2.81 8.74
N PRO A 14 -14.41 -2.25 9.96
CA PRO A 14 -14.67 -0.82 10.18
C PRO A 14 -13.50 0.08 9.71
N PRO A 15 -13.75 1.35 9.30
CA PRO A 15 -12.70 2.21 8.75
C PRO A 15 -11.49 2.39 9.64
N ALA A 16 -11.70 2.49 10.96
CA ALA A 16 -10.60 2.61 11.92
C ALA A 16 -9.69 1.38 11.93
N GLU A 17 -10.24 0.18 11.78
CA GLU A 17 -9.45 -1.05 11.74
C GLU A 17 -8.69 -1.19 10.43
N VAL A 18 -9.33 -0.85 9.30
CA VAL A 18 -8.69 -0.86 7.98
C VAL A 18 -7.56 0.18 7.92
N PHE A 19 -7.79 1.39 8.44
CA PHE A 19 -6.78 2.42 8.57
C PHE A 19 -5.59 1.92 9.39
N ASP A 20 -5.84 1.32 10.55
CA ASP A 20 -4.77 0.81 11.41
C ASP A 20 -4.04 -0.36 10.74
N ALA A 21 -4.73 -1.27 10.04
CA ALA A 21 -4.08 -2.34 9.29
C ALA A 21 -3.20 -1.82 8.14
N TYR A 22 -3.58 -0.69 7.55
CA TYR A 22 -2.80 -0.03 6.52
C TYR A 22 -1.64 0.81 7.06
N THR A 23 -1.62 1.19 8.34
CA THR A 23 -0.61 2.13 8.88
C THR A 23 0.23 1.57 10.03
N ASP A 24 -0.12 0.42 10.58
CA ASP A 24 0.65 -0.25 11.63
C ASP A 24 1.65 -1.25 11.03
N ALA A 25 2.93 -1.09 11.38
CA ALA A 25 4.01 -1.90 10.82
C ALA A 25 3.83 -3.41 11.09
N GLU A 26 3.35 -3.79 12.28
CA GLU A 26 3.19 -5.20 12.64
C GLU A 26 2.01 -5.83 11.89
N LYS A 27 0.90 -5.09 11.74
CA LYS A 27 -0.23 -5.54 10.91
C LYS A 27 0.16 -5.62 9.44
N GLN A 28 0.91 -4.63 8.93
CA GLN A 28 1.43 -4.64 7.56
C GLN A 28 2.28 -5.87 7.28
N LYS A 29 3.23 -6.23 8.16
CA LYS A 29 4.05 -7.45 8.01
C LYS A 29 3.18 -8.71 7.89
N VAL A 30 2.12 -8.80 8.70
CA VAL A 30 1.19 -9.94 8.64
C VAL A 30 0.51 -10.00 7.29
N TRP A 31 -0.16 -8.94 6.85
CA TRP A 31 -0.95 -9.01 5.62
C TRP A 31 -0.08 -9.04 4.36
N PHE A 32 1.09 -8.39 4.31
CA PHE A 32 2.04 -8.52 3.20
C PHE A 32 2.47 -9.97 2.97
N SER A 33 2.59 -10.74 4.06
CA SER A 33 2.98 -12.15 4.02
C SER A 33 1.80 -13.08 3.70
N LEU A 34 0.55 -12.59 3.77
CA LEU A 34 -0.61 -13.41 3.43
C LEU A 34 -0.63 -13.73 1.94
N LEU A 35 -1.23 -14.88 1.61
CA LEU A 35 -1.39 -15.40 0.25
C LEU A 35 -0.07 -15.70 -0.49
N SER A 36 1.08 -15.59 0.18
CA SER A 36 2.37 -16.03 -0.35
C SER A 36 2.54 -17.53 -0.12
N GLU A 37 2.85 -18.28 -1.18
CA GLU A 37 3.06 -19.73 -1.10
C GLU A 37 4.42 -20.09 -0.48
N GLU A 38 5.41 -19.21 -0.63
CA GLU A 38 6.75 -19.35 -0.05
C GLU A 38 7.06 -18.18 0.90
N PRO A 39 7.75 -18.43 2.03
CA PRO A 39 8.18 -17.38 2.93
C PRO A 39 9.28 -16.53 2.29
N GLY A 40 8.97 -15.27 1.99
CA GLY A 40 9.93 -14.25 1.56
C GLY A 40 10.43 -13.36 2.69
N ILE A 41 11.31 -12.42 2.36
CA ILE A 41 11.71 -11.33 3.25
C ILE A 41 10.58 -10.29 3.23
N VAL A 42 10.15 -9.85 4.41
CA VAL A 42 9.26 -8.69 4.59
C VAL A 42 9.78 -7.91 5.79
N GLU A 43 10.30 -6.73 5.54
CA GLU A 43 10.77 -5.79 6.56
C GLU A 43 9.97 -4.50 6.42
N ILE A 44 9.34 -4.07 7.52
CA ILE A 44 8.51 -2.88 7.54
C ILE A 44 8.76 -2.12 8.84
N ASP A 45 9.01 -0.83 8.73
CA ASP A 45 9.13 0.13 9.82
C ASP A 45 8.24 1.34 9.51
N VAL A 46 7.55 1.89 10.51
CA VAL A 46 6.61 2.99 10.31
C VAL A 46 6.77 4.04 11.41
N ASP A 47 7.13 5.26 11.02
CA ASP A 47 7.03 6.47 11.85
C ASP A 47 5.71 7.20 11.52
N LEU A 48 4.60 6.77 12.15
CA LEU A 48 3.25 7.25 11.83
C LEU A 48 2.98 8.66 12.40
N ARG A 49 3.48 9.67 11.70
CA ARG A 49 3.21 11.09 11.93
C ARG A 49 3.38 11.86 10.63
N VAL A 50 2.79 13.05 10.51
CA VAL A 50 3.05 13.91 9.35
C VAL A 50 4.55 14.24 9.28
N GLY A 51 5.14 14.03 8.11
CA GLY A 51 6.58 14.12 7.84
C GLY A 51 7.40 12.93 8.36
N GLY A 52 6.77 11.93 8.97
CA GLY A 52 7.36 10.63 9.26
C GLY A 52 7.43 9.77 8.00
N VAL A 53 8.25 8.72 8.06
CA VAL A 53 8.52 7.84 6.92
C VAL A 53 8.21 6.39 7.29
N GLN A 54 7.54 5.69 6.39
CA GLN A 54 7.45 4.24 6.38
C GLN A 54 8.51 3.69 5.43
N HIS A 55 9.26 2.70 5.90
CA HIS A 55 10.21 1.94 5.11
C HIS A 55 9.69 0.52 4.95
N ALA A 56 9.52 0.06 3.72
CA ALA A 56 9.11 -1.30 3.42
C ALA A 56 10.11 -1.94 2.45
N LYS A 57 10.48 -3.20 2.70
CA LYS A 57 11.25 -4.05 1.80
C LYS A 57 10.65 -5.42 1.73
N TRP A 58 10.49 -5.95 0.52
CA TRP A 58 9.95 -7.29 0.34
C TRP A 58 10.51 -7.98 -0.90
N GLY A 59 10.60 -9.30 -0.86
CA GLY A 59 11.08 -10.11 -1.98
C GLY A 59 11.41 -11.55 -1.59
N PRO A 60 11.69 -12.43 -2.56
CA PRO A 60 11.98 -13.84 -2.29
C PRO A 60 13.37 -14.05 -1.65
N SER A 61 14.31 -13.13 -1.85
CA SER A 61 15.68 -13.21 -1.35
C SER A 61 16.32 -11.81 -1.23
N ALA A 62 17.45 -11.72 -0.53
CA ALA A 62 18.13 -10.45 -0.25
C ALA A 62 18.66 -9.73 -1.51
N ASP A 63 18.90 -10.48 -2.59
CA ASP A 63 19.31 -9.99 -3.91
C ASP A 63 18.12 -9.63 -4.83
N GLN A 64 16.88 -9.94 -4.42
CA GLN A 64 15.66 -9.71 -5.19
C GLN A 64 14.64 -8.89 -4.39
N LEU A 65 15.10 -7.87 -3.67
CA LEU A 65 14.24 -7.01 -2.86
C LEU A 65 13.67 -5.84 -3.66
N PHE A 66 12.35 -5.71 -3.62
CA PHE A 66 11.66 -4.45 -3.83
C PHE A 66 11.73 -3.63 -2.54
N TRP A 67 11.70 -2.31 -2.68
CA TRP A 67 11.63 -1.41 -1.54
C TRP A 67 10.72 -0.23 -1.83
N GLU A 68 10.17 0.34 -0.77
CA GLU A 68 9.32 1.52 -0.82
C GLU A 68 9.55 2.37 0.43
N ASP A 69 9.81 3.65 0.21
CA ASP A 69 9.85 4.67 1.25
C ASP A 69 8.64 5.61 1.05
N GLN A 70 7.73 5.63 2.03
CA GLN A 70 6.53 6.47 2.00
C GLN A 70 6.62 7.57 3.06
N THR A 71 6.67 8.83 2.64
CA THR A 71 6.56 9.97 3.56
C THR A 71 5.09 10.33 3.76
N PHE A 72 4.63 10.35 5.01
CA PHE A 72 3.26 10.75 5.34
C PHE A 72 3.08 12.27 5.21
N LEU A 73 2.24 12.70 4.27
CA LEU A 73 1.96 14.11 4.01
C LEU A 73 0.70 14.58 4.74
N GLU A 74 -0.30 13.71 4.88
CA GLU A 74 -1.55 13.98 5.60
C GLU A 74 -2.00 12.70 6.30
N ILE A 75 -2.45 12.84 7.54
CA ILE A 75 -2.99 11.74 8.35
C ILE A 75 -4.26 12.29 9.01
N ASP A 76 -5.42 11.83 8.53
CA ASP A 76 -6.73 12.14 9.11
C ASP A 76 -7.42 10.83 9.46
N ARG A 77 -7.07 10.26 10.62
CA ARG A 77 -7.59 8.96 11.04
C ARG A 77 -9.07 9.07 11.46
N PRO A 78 -9.96 8.14 11.04
CA PRO A 78 -9.69 6.98 10.18
C PRO A 78 -9.93 7.23 8.68
N HIS A 79 -10.21 8.46 8.26
CA HIS A 79 -10.85 8.77 6.98
C HIS A 79 -9.90 8.92 5.79
N ARG A 80 -8.68 9.41 5.99
CA ARG A 80 -7.79 9.77 4.89
C ARG A 80 -6.31 9.66 5.23
N LEU A 81 -5.55 9.21 4.25
CA LEU A 81 -4.09 9.13 4.29
C LEU A 81 -3.51 9.62 2.97
N VAL A 82 -2.50 10.48 3.04
CA VAL A 82 -1.78 10.93 1.83
C VAL A 82 -0.29 10.71 2.04
N THR A 83 0.36 10.05 1.08
CA THR A 83 1.80 9.79 1.11
C THR A 83 2.48 10.23 -0.19
N SER A 84 3.75 10.61 -0.06
CA SER A 84 4.70 10.60 -1.17
C SER A 84 5.43 9.26 -1.11
N SER A 85 5.27 8.42 -2.12
CA SER A 85 5.91 7.10 -2.19
C SER A 85 7.03 7.12 -3.21
N THR A 86 8.24 6.75 -2.77
CA THR A 86 9.35 6.45 -3.66
C THR A 86 9.65 4.96 -3.54
N GLY A 87 9.51 4.23 -4.65
CA GLY A 87 9.77 2.79 -4.70
C GLY A 87 10.88 2.44 -5.69
N GLY A 88 11.50 1.29 -5.47
CA GLY A 88 12.50 0.75 -6.38
C GLY A 88 12.44 -0.76 -6.55
N THR A 89 12.96 -1.22 -7.69
CA THR A 89 13.03 -2.63 -8.08
C THR A 89 14.45 -3.18 -7.90
N PRO A 90 14.61 -4.53 -7.86
CA PRO A 90 15.94 -5.15 -7.83
C PRO A 90 16.86 -4.74 -8.99
N ASP A 91 16.28 -4.42 -10.15
CA ASP A 91 17.00 -4.02 -11.37
C ASP A 91 17.51 -2.57 -11.31
N GLY A 92 17.21 -1.83 -10.23
CA GLY A 92 17.69 -0.48 -9.97
C GLY A 92 16.78 0.63 -10.49
N ASP A 93 15.62 0.29 -11.06
CA ASP A 93 14.63 1.28 -11.44
C ASP A 93 13.97 1.88 -10.20
N THR A 94 13.70 3.19 -10.25
CA THR A 94 13.02 3.91 -9.17
C THR A 94 11.94 4.81 -9.72
N MET A 95 10.85 4.97 -8.97
CA MET A 95 9.81 5.94 -9.30
C MET A 95 9.32 6.63 -8.03
N THR A 96 8.85 7.87 -8.18
CA THR A 96 8.16 8.60 -7.11
C THR A 96 6.75 8.93 -7.55
N THR A 97 5.78 8.60 -6.71
CA THR A 97 4.35 8.80 -6.93
C THR A 97 3.72 9.41 -5.68
N ARG A 98 2.56 10.02 -5.86
CA ARG A 98 1.72 10.49 -4.75
C ARG A 98 0.55 9.53 -4.60
N ILE A 99 0.32 9.03 -3.39
CA ILE A 99 -0.79 8.13 -3.07
C ILE A 99 -1.73 8.87 -2.12
N GLU A 100 -3.01 8.86 -2.43
CA GLU A 100 -4.11 9.32 -1.58
C GLU A 100 -5.07 8.16 -1.37
N ILE A 101 -5.40 7.90 -0.11
CA ILE A 101 -6.31 6.83 0.27
C ILE A 101 -7.42 7.40 1.13
N THR A 102 -8.66 7.08 0.80
CA THR A 102 -9.82 7.35 1.66
C THR A 102 -10.40 6.03 2.17
N PHE A 103 -10.96 6.12 3.37
CA PHE A 103 -11.61 5.01 4.06
C PHE A 103 -13.00 5.48 4.46
N GLU A 104 -14.01 5.04 3.72
CA GLU A 104 -15.39 5.44 3.90
C GLU A 104 -16.22 4.26 4.40
N ASP A 105 -17.16 4.51 5.32
CA ASP A 105 -18.11 3.48 5.73
C ASP A 105 -18.93 2.99 4.52
N ALA A 106 -19.08 1.68 4.41
CA ALA A 106 -19.90 1.03 3.40
C ALA A 106 -20.70 -0.13 4.02
N ASP A 107 -21.79 -0.53 3.36
CA ASP A 107 -22.59 -1.67 3.82
C ASP A 107 -21.72 -2.94 3.89
N GLY A 108 -21.42 -3.38 5.11
CA GLY A 108 -20.60 -4.57 5.37
C GLY A 108 -19.09 -4.33 5.46
N GLY A 109 -18.62 -3.08 5.57
CA GLY A 109 -17.20 -2.79 5.81
C GLY A 109 -16.77 -1.37 5.47
N THR A 110 -15.57 -1.24 4.92
CA THR A 110 -14.96 0.02 4.50
C THR A 110 -14.76 0.04 3.01
N LEU A 111 -15.27 1.04 2.31
CA LEU A 111 -14.85 1.36 0.95
C LEU A 111 -13.48 2.05 1.03
N MET A 112 -12.43 1.31 0.70
CA MET A 112 -11.08 1.84 0.55
C MET A 112 -10.90 2.31 -0.89
N THR A 113 -10.67 3.60 -1.09
CA THR A 113 -10.39 4.19 -2.40
C THR A 113 -8.95 4.64 -2.43
N VAL A 114 -8.23 4.25 -3.48
CA VAL A 114 -6.84 4.60 -3.72
C VAL A 114 -6.77 5.44 -4.99
N ASN A 115 -6.20 6.64 -4.88
CA ASN A 115 -5.77 7.46 -6.00
C ASN A 115 -4.25 7.55 -5.99
N GLN A 116 -3.58 7.06 -7.02
CA GLN A 116 -2.14 7.18 -7.15
C GLN A 116 -1.79 7.93 -8.43
N SER A 117 -0.96 8.95 -8.29
CA SER A 117 -0.62 9.89 -9.35
C SER A 117 0.89 10.06 -9.51
N GLY A 118 1.31 10.51 -10.70
CA GLY A 118 2.71 10.80 -10.98
C GLY A 118 3.49 9.66 -11.63
N PHE A 119 2.82 8.64 -12.18
CA PHE A 119 3.51 7.58 -12.91
C PHE A 119 4.22 8.16 -14.15
N PRO A 120 5.48 7.76 -14.41
CA PRO A 120 6.25 8.31 -15.52
C PRO A 120 5.82 7.74 -16.88
N THR A 121 5.22 6.54 -16.90
CA THR A 121 4.76 5.85 -18.11
C THR A 121 3.39 5.21 -17.89
N GLU A 122 2.65 5.01 -18.99
CA GLU A 122 1.37 4.30 -18.97
C GLU A 122 1.52 2.84 -18.54
N GLU A 123 2.56 2.17 -19.02
CA GLU A 123 2.86 0.77 -18.70
C GLU A 123 3.05 0.55 -17.19
N MET A 124 3.75 1.47 -16.50
CA MET A 124 3.89 1.39 -15.05
C MET A 124 2.54 1.59 -14.34
N ARG A 125 1.73 2.56 -14.78
CA ARG A 125 0.38 2.76 -14.23
C ARG A 125 -0.48 1.51 -14.40
N ASP A 126 -0.41 0.86 -15.57
CA ASP A 126 -1.17 -0.36 -15.87
C ASP A 126 -0.70 -1.54 -15.04
N PHE A 127 0.62 -1.71 -14.85
CA PHE A 127 1.16 -2.71 -13.94
C PHE A 127 0.62 -2.55 -12.51
N PHE A 128 0.60 -1.31 -11.99
CA PHE A 128 0.05 -1.05 -10.66
C PHE A 128 -1.44 -1.34 -10.58
N THR A 129 -2.18 -1.01 -11.63
CA THR A 129 -3.63 -1.22 -11.72
C THR A 129 -3.99 -2.70 -11.81
N THR A 130 -3.20 -3.50 -12.53
CA THR A 130 -3.50 -4.92 -12.78
C THR A 130 -2.93 -5.85 -11.71
N TYR A 131 -1.77 -5.54 -11.14
CA TYR A 131 -1.05 -6.46 -10.26
C TYR A 131 -0.83 -5.90 -8.85
N ALA A 132 -0.21 -4.73 -8.71
CA ALA A 132 0.23 -4.24 -7.41
C ALA A 132 -0.94 -3.96 -6.44
N TRP A 133 -1.88 -3.11 -6.85
CA TRP A 133 -3.02 -2.75 -6.01
C TRP A 133 -4.01 -3.89 -5.84
N VAL A 134 -4.23 -4.71 -6.88
CA VAL A 134 -5.07 -5.91 -6.78
C VAL A 134 -4.53 -6.85 -5.70
N GLY A 135 -3.23 -7.15 -5.73
CA GLY A 135 -2.60 -8.00 -4.73
C GLY A 135 -2.63 -7.39 -3.31
N ALA A 136 -2.43 -6.08 -3.18
CA ALA A 136 -2.56 -5.40 -1.89
C ALA A 136 -4.00 -5.49 -1.34
N PHE A 137 -5.01 -5.24 -2.17
CA PHE A 137 -6.42 -5.34 -1.79
C PHE A 137 -6.81 -6.77 -1.39
N ASP A 138 -6.37 -7.78 -2.13
CA ASP A 138 -6.69 -9.16 -1.80
C ASP A 138 -6.05 -9.59 -0.48
N ARG A 139 -4.80 -9.18 -0.22
CA ARG A 139 -4.10 -9.49 1.03
C ARG A 139 -4.72 -8.79 2.25
N ILE A 140 -5.00 -7.48 2.16
CA ILE A 140 -5.61 -6.74 3.28
C ILE A 140 -7.06 -7.19 3.53
N ALA A 141 -7.82 -7.55 2.49
CA ALA A 141 -9.14 -8.15 2.68
C ALA A 141 -9.05 -9.52 3.36
N ALA A 142 -8.09 -10.36 2.97
CA ALA A 142 -7.87 -11.66 3.59
C ALA A 142 -7.42 -11.57 5.06
N PHE A 143 -6.78 -10.46 5.46
CA PHE A 143 -6.43 -10.21 6.87
C PHE A 143 -7.69 -10.07 7.75
N PHE A 144 -8.78 -9.51 7.23
CA PHE A 144 -10.04 -9.36 7.95
C PHE A 144 -11.05 -10.49 7.72
N GLY A 145 -10.89 -11.29 6.67
CA GLY A 145 -11.77 -12.40 6.33
C GLY A 145 -11.53 -13.70 7.11
N ARG A 146 -10.77 -13.66 8.21
CA ARG A 146 -10.43 -14.84 9.05
C ARG A 146 -11.33 -14.99 10.27
#